data_AF-A0A518GHZ6-F1
#
_entry.id   AF-A0A518GHZ6-F1
#
_cell.length_a   1.000
_cell.length_b   1.000
_cell.length_c   1.000
_cell.angle_alpha   90.00
_cell.angle_beta   90.00
_cell.angle_gamma   90.00
#
_symmetry.space_group_name_H-M   'P 1'
#
loop_
_entity.id
_entity.type
_entity.pdbx_description
1 polymer ?
#
loop_
_entity_poly.entity_id
_entity_poly.type
_entity_poly.pdbx_seq_one_letter_code
_entity_poly.pdbx_strand_id
1 'polypeptide(L)'
;MDEYRESYCVPFLDFVSGTQDAHDCWQVDGFWPDRVKASLDHVLVWGTEIGLTYLNNGGMNAYLQFISGRTLPEVSRGFGVLKCFRSQQVCKKTIRRFGATFPRSDAERAAVVESDPDYFEECGSELWDAMKADDYETIAEAYYKSVCDAHAIPPKRYGR
;
A
#
# COMPACT_ATOMS: atom_id res chain seq x y z
N MET A 1 -1.07 13.08 -33.20
CA MET A 1 -0.41 12.05 -32.37
C MET A 1 -1.19 12.00 -31.08
N ASP A 2 -1.65 10.82 -30.69
CA ASP A 2 -2.51 10.66 -29.51
C ASP A 2 -1.74 11.06 -28.24
N GLU A 3 -2.14 12.19 -27.66
CA GLU A 3 -1.56 12.80 -26.45
C GLU A 3 -2.08 12.17 -25.16
N TYR A 4 -2.41 10.88 -25.18
CA TYR A 4 -2.99 10.22 -24.00
C TYR A 4 -1.93 9.54 -23.15
N ARG A 5 -2.03 9.69 -21.82
CA ARG A 5 -1.28 8.86 -20.86
C ARG A 5 -2.14 7.66 -20.47
N GLU A 6 -1.56 6.46 -20.52
CA GLU A 6 -2.17 5.23 -20.02
C GLU A 6 -1.77 4.99 -18.56
N SER A 7 -2.68 4.44 -17.76
CA SER A 7 -2.38 3.87 -16.44
C SER A 7 -3.11 2.54 -16.27
N TYR A 8 -2.37 1.55 -15.80
CA TYR A 8 -2.92 0.24 -15.45
C TYR A 8 -3.31 0.13 -13.98
N CYS A 9 -2.91 1.10 -13.13
CA CYS A 9 -3.28 1.12 -11.71
C CYS A 9 -4.81 1.13 -11.52
N VAL A 10 -5.54 2.11 -12.06
CA VAL A 10 -7.00 2.20 -11.84
C VAL A 10 -7.75 0.94 -12.30
N PRO A 11 -7.54 0.41 -13.52
CA PRO A 11 -8.19 -0.83 -13.93
C PRO A 11 -7.83 -2.04 -13.07
N PHE A 12 -6.60 -2.10 -12.55
CA PHE A 12 -6.20 -3.14 -11.59
C PHE A 12 -6.95 -2.98 -10.25
N LEU A 13 -7.05 -1.76 -9.72
CA LEU A 13 -7.82 -1.48 -8.51
C LEU A 13 -9.31 -1.82 -8.70
N ASP A 14 -9.89 -1.50 -9.86
CA ASP A 14 -11.28 -1.82 -10.21
C ASP A 14 -11.50 -3.33 -10.34
N PHE A 15 -10.55 -4.04 -10.96
CA PHE A 15 -10.56 -5.49 -11.06
C PHE A 15 -10.59 -6.17 -9.68
N VAL A 16 -9.77 -5.67 -8.75
CA VAL A 16 -9.72 -6.20 -7.38
C VAL A 16 -10.96 -5.75 -6.58
N SER A 17 -11.50 -4.56 -6.81
CA SER A 17 -12.62 -4.01 -6.02
C SER A 17 -14.03 -4.38 -6.50
N GLY A 18 -14.18 -5.00 -7.67
CA GLY A 18 -15.47 -5.28 -8.34
C GLY A 18 -16.51 -6.13 -7.58
N THR A 19 -16.34 -6.41 -6.29
CA THR A 19 -17.27 -7.20 -5.46
C THR A 19 -17.82 -6.52 -4.20
N GLN A 20 -17.31 -5.35 -3.76
CA GLN A 20 -17.87 -4.46 -2.71
C GLN A 20 -16.85 -3.39 -2.29
N ASP A 21 -17.29 -2.40 -1.50
CA ASP A 21 -16.52 -1.22 -1.09
C ASP A 21 -15.12 -1.56 -0.54
N ALA A 22 -14.11 -1.04 -1.23
CA ALA A 22 -12.69 -1.13 -0.88
C ALA A 22 -12.37 -0.57 0.50
N HIS A 23 -13.14 0.40 0.98
CA HIS A 23 -12.90 1.07 2.25
C HIS A 23 -13.39 0.24 3.44
N ASP A 24 -14.38 -0.64 3.22
CA ASP A 24 -14.96 -1.49 4.27
C ASP A 24 -14.12 -2.74 4.57
N CYS A 25 -13.21 -3.15 3.66
CA CYS A 25 -12.33 -4.30 3.88
C CYS A 25 -11.20 -4.05 4.90
N TRP A 26 -11.17 -2.84 5.48
CA TRP A 26 -10.16 -2.35 6.43
C TRP A 26 -10.67 -2.32 7.88
N GLN A 27 -11.95 -2.65 8.09
CA GLN A 27 -12.61 -2.41 9.38
C GLN A 27 -12.62 -3.64 10.31
N VAL A 28 -12.28 -3.36 11.56
CA VAL A 28 -12.23 -4.22 12.77
C VAL A 28 -11.02 -5.16 12.87
N ASP A 29 -10.71 -6.00 11.88
CA ASP A 29 -9.65 -7.04 12.02
C ASP A 29 -8.43 -6.89 11.09
N GLY A 30 -8.33 -5.77 10.37
CA GLY A 30 -7.31 -5.53 9.34
C GLY A 30 -7.83 -5.89 7.95
N PHE A 31 -6.93 -6.25 7.03
CA PHE A 31 -7.29 -6.55 5.64
C PHE A 31 -7.97 -7.93 5.53
N TRP A 32 -9.20 -7.99 4.99
CA TRP A 32 -9.92 -9.25 4.76
C TRP A 32 -9.99 -9.65 3.26
N PRO A 33 -9.18 -10.62 2.80
CA PRO A 33 -9.16 -11.03 1.38
C PRO A 33 -10.45 -11.69 0.90
N ASP A 34 -11.18 -12.40 1.77
CA ASP A 34 -12.36 -13.20 1.37
C ASP A 34 -13.55 -12.36 0.85
N ARG A 35 -13.55 -11.04 1.10
CA ARG A 35 -14.55 -10.10 0.57
C ARG A 35 -14.28 -9.69 -0.88
N VAL A 36 -13.12 -10.09 -1.40
CA VAL A 36 -12.60 -9.71 -2.70
C VAL A 36 -12.32 -10.97 -3.51
N LYS A 37 -12.85 -11.02 -4.73
CA LYS A 37 -12.58 -12.14 -5.64
C LYS A 37 -11.25 -11.96 -6.36
N ALA A 38 -10.15 -11.95 -5.62
CA ALA A 38 -8.79 -11.86 -6.15
C ALA A 38 -7.82 -12.79 -5.40
N SER A 39 -6.64 -13.04 -5.98
CA SER A 39 -5.56 -13.72 -5.27
C SER A 39 -5.07 -12.85 -4.11
N LEU A 40 -4.52 -13.47 -3.06
CA LEU A 40 -3.93 -12.76 -1.94
C LEU A 40 -2.82 -11.80 -2.40
N ASP A 41 -2.04 -12.16 -3.41
CA ASP A 41 -0.98 -11.31 -3.94
C ASP A 41 -1.51 -10.03 -4.59
N HIS A 42 -2.58 -10.12 -5.39
CA HIS A 42 -3.24 -8.92 -5.97
C HIS A 42 -3.76 -8.00 -4.88
N VAL A 43 -4.41 -8.60 -3.89
CA VAL A 43 -4.91 -7.93 -2.69
C VAL A 43 -3.80 -7.19 -1.93
N LEU A 44 -2.62 -7.80 -1.76
CA LEU A 44 -1.52 -7.20 -1.01
C LEU A 44 -0.94 -6.01 -1.76
N VAL A 45 -0.77 -6.13 -3.07
CA VAL A 45 -0.32 -5.01 -3.91
C VAL A 45 -1.36 -3.89 -3.94
N TRP A 46 -2.65 -4.23 -4.00
CA TRP A 46 -3.74 -3.26 -3.88
C TRP A 46 -3.70 -2.49 -2.56
N GLY A 47 -3.55 -3.20 -1.44
CA GLY A 47 -3.39 -2.59 -0.12
C GLY A 47 -2.16 -1.68 -0.03
N THR A 48 -1.05 -2.04 -0.70
CA THR A 48 0.13 -1.19 -0.83
C THR A 48 -0.20 0.15 -1.50
N GLU A 49 -0.88 0.17 -2.64
CA GLU A 49 -1.22 1.42 -3.34
C GLU A 49 -2.14 2.34 -2.54
N ILE A 50 -3.16 1.77 -1.89
CA ILE A 50 -4.04 2.55 -1.03
C ILE A 50 -3.24 3.09 0.17
N GLY A 51 -2.41 2.26 0.81
CA GLY A 51 -1.56 2.67 1.93
C GLY A 51 -0.61 3.81 1.55
N LEU A 52 0.03 3.72 0.37
CA LEU A 52 0.90 4.76 -0.16
C LEU A 52 0.16 6.07 -0.44
N THR A 53 -1.10 6.01 -0.87
CA THR A 53 -1.93 7.22 -1.04
C THR A 53 -2.11 7.96 0.28
N TYR A 54 -2.36 7.25 1.39
CA TYR A 54 -2.43 7.87 2.72
C TYR A 54 -1.08 8.41 3.19
N LEU A 55 -0.01 7.66 2.97
CA LEU A 55 1.35 8.10 3.29
C LEU A 55 1.74 9.37 2.51
N ASN A 56 1.34 9.49 1.25
CA ASN A 56 1.62 10.67 0.43
C ASN A 56 0.86 11.91 0.92
N ASN A 57 -0.36 11.72 1.43
CA ASN A 57 -1.21 12.83 1.88
C ASN A 57 -0.91 13.33 3.30
N GLY A 58 -0.38 12.48 4.18
CA GLY A 58 -0.21 12.80 5.61
C GLY A 58 1.13 12.39 6.23
N GLY A 59 2.00 11.72 5.49
CA GLY A 59 3.25 11.16 6.01
C GLY A 59 3.03 9.93 6.90
N MET A 60 4.15 9.32 7.32
CA MET A 60 4.16 8.10 8.14
C MET A 60 3.50 8.30 9.51
N ASN A 61 3.69 9.47 10.13
CA ASN A 61 3.09 9.80 11.42
C ASN A 61 1.55 9.77 11.36
N ALA A 62 0.95 10.54 10.46
CA ALA A 62 -0.50 10.55 10.32
C ALA A 62 -1.03 9.17 9.91
N TYR A 63 -0.37 8.52 8.94
CA TYR A 63 -0.75 7.19 8.49
C TYR A 63 -0.86 6.20 9.66
N LEU A 64 0.15 6.13 10.54
CA LEU A 64 0.20 5.17 11.65
C LEU A 64 -0.85 5.45 12.75
N GLN A 65 -1.23 6.70 12.95
CA GLN A 65 -2.19 7.10 13.99
C GLN A 65 -3.65 6.82 13.62
N PHE A 66 -3.97 6.67 12.34
CA PHE A 66 -5.34 6.43 11.87
C PHE A 66 -5.57 4.98 11.41
N ILE A 67 -6.81 4.71 11.00
CA ILE A 67 -7.25 3.39 10.52
C ILE A 67 -6.39 2.84 9.37
N SER A 68 -5.86 3.71 8.51
CA SER A 68 -4.99 3.34 7.40
C SER A 68 -3.71 2.67 7.88
N GLY A 69 -3.13 3.11 9.00
CA GLY A 69 -1.93 2.57 9.61
C GLY A 69 -2.00 1.11 10.02
N ARG A 70 -3.22 0.56 10.19
CA ARG A 70 -3.44 -0.87 10.46
C ARG A 70 -2.89 -1.78 9.38
N THR A 71 -2.71 -1.24 8.17
CA THR A 71 -2.30 -1.99 6.98
C THR A 71 -0.80 -2.02 6.73
N LEU A 72 0.02 -1.41 7.59
CA LEU A 72 1.47 -1.41 7.38
C LEU A 72 2.08 -2.82 7.22
N PRO A 73 1.62 -3.86 7.96
CA PRO A 73 2.05 -5.24 7.72
C PRO A 73 1.71 -5.75 6.32
N GLU A 74 0.52 -5.43 5.81
CA GLU A 74 0.06 -5.81 4.48
C GLU A 74 0.81 -5.03 3.39
N VAL A 75 1.05 -3.72 3.58
CA VAL A 75 1.91 -2.88 2.73
C VAL A 75 3.31 -3.49 2.62
N SER A 76 3.88 -3.92 3.75
CA SER A 76 5.19 -4.61 3.79
C SER A 76 5.20 -5.91 2.97
N ARG A 77 4.10 -6.66 3.00
CA ARG A 77 3.96 -7.89 2.21
C ARG A 77 3.75 -7.60 0.73
N GLY A 78 2.99 -6.58 0.36
CA GLY A 78 2.82 -6.14 -1.03
C GLY A 78 4.13 -5.70 -1.68
N PHE A 79 4.99 -4.97 -0.94
CA PHE A 79 6.37 -4.74 -1.40
C PHE A 79 7.16 -6.05 -1.62
N GLY A 80 6.89 -7.07 -0.80
CA GLY A 80 7.47 -8.41 -0.99
C GLY A 80 7.00 -9.09 -2.28
N VAL A 81 5.71 -9.01 -2.61
CA VAL A 81 5.15 -9.51 -3.87
C VAL A 81 5.81 -8.83 -5.07
N LEU A 82 6.00 -7.51 -4.99
CA LEU A 82 6.67 -6.71 -6.01
C LEU A 82 8.21 -6.86 -6.00
N LYS A 83 8.78 -7.60 -5.04
CA LYS A 83 10.24 -7.74 -4.83
C LYS A 83 10.96 -6.41 -4.54
N CYS A 84 10.24 -5.40 -4.05
CA CYS A 84 10.79 -4.15 -3.53
C CYS A 84 11.31 -4.37 -2.10
N PHE A 85 12.43 -5.09 -1.99
CA PHE A 85 12.91 -5.59 -0.71
C PHE A 85 13.39 -4.48 0.23
N ARG A 86 13.92 -3.36 -0.27
CA ARG A 86 14.35 -2.25 0.60
C ARG A 86 13.13 -1.58 1.22
N SER A 87 12.11 -1.27 0.42
CA SER A 87 10.85 -0.70 0.92
C SER A 87 10.21 -1.64 1.95
N GLN A 88 10.21 -2.95 1.66
CA GLN A 88 9.76 -3.95 2.61
C GLN A 88 10.53 -3.92 3.94
N GLN A 89 11.86 -3.76 3.92
CA GLN A 89 12.67 -3.70 5.15
C GLN A 89 12.34 -2.47 5.99
N VAL A 90 12.11 -1.31 5.37
CA VAL A 90 11.69 -0.10 6.10
C VAL A 90 10.37 -0.37 6.81
N CYS A 91 9.37 -0.92 6.13
CA CYS A 91 8.11 -1.28 6.79
C CYS A 91 8.32 -2.27 7.95
N LYS A 92 9.16 -3.30 7.77
CA LYS A 92 9.48 -4.27 8.84
C LYS A 92 10.16 -3.61 10.03
N LYS A 93 11.09 -2.68 9.80
CA LYS A 93 11.75 -1.88 10.84
C LYS A 93 10.73 -1.03 11.60
N THR A 94 9.85 -0.33 10.89
CA THR A 94 8.78 0.47 11.49
C THR A 94 7.82 -0.38 12.33
N ILE A 95 7.37 -1.53 11.81
CA ILE A 95 6.49 -2.46 12.52
C ILE A 95 7.12 -2.93 13.84
N ARG A 96 8.42 -3.26 13.84
CA ARG A 96 9.15 -3.70 15.05
C ARG A 96 9.17 -2.65 16.16
N ARG A 97 9.02 -1.36 15.84
CA ARG A 97 8.96 -0.29 16.86
C ARG A 97 7.76 -0.44 17.80
N PHE A 98 6.70 -1.09 17.32
CA PHE A 98 5.49 -1.34 18.10
C PHE A 98 5.53 -2.64 18.93
N GLY A 99 6.63 -3.40 18.86
CA GLY A 99 6.82 -4.64 19.64
C GLY A 99 6.56 -5.93 18.86
N ALA A 100 6.24 -7.01 19.59
CA ALA A 100 6.09 -8.34 19.01
C ALA A 100 4.83 -8.50 18.14
N THR A 101 3.75 -7.78 18.49
CA THR A 101 2.49 -7.76 17.76
C THR A 101 2.18 -6.34 17.35
N PHE A 102 1.90 -6.12 16.07
CA PHE A 102 1.54 -4.80 15.57
C PHE A 102 0.15 -4.37 16.10
N PRO A 103 0.01 -3.23 16.81
CA PRO A 103 -1.23 -2.86 17.47
C PRO A 103 -2.35 -2.55 16.47
N ARG A 104 -3.54 -3.10 16.70
CA ARG A 104 -4.73 -2.82 15.88
C ARG A 104 -5.50 -1.59 16.37
N SER A 105 -5.39 -1.24 17.65
CA SER A 105 -5.99 -0.03 18.22
C SER A 105 -5.27 1.23 17.72
N ASP A 106 -6.05 2.20 17.24
CA ASP A 106 -5.54 3.50 16.80
C ASP A 106 -4.90 4.24 17.98
N ALA A 107 -5.50 4.15 19.18
CA ALA A 107 -4.96 4.76 20.39
C ALA A 107 -3.63 4.14 20.83
N GLU A 108 -3.47 2.82 20.71
CA GLU A 108 -2.21 2.15 21.04
C GLU A 108 -1.10 2.54 20.06
N ARG A 109 -1.41 2.60 18.76
CA ARG A 109 -0.43 3.06 17.77
C ARG A 109 -0.08 4.53 17.98
N ALA A 110 -1.08 5.38 18.22
CA ALA A 110 -0.88 6.79 18.46
C ALA A 110 0.04 7.03 19.65
N ALA A 111 -0.17 6.34 20.78
CA ALA A 111 0.71 6.45 21.94
C ALA A 111 2.18 6.09 21.64
N VAL A 112 2.42 5.07 20.80
CA VAL A 112 3.78 4.71 20.38
C VAL A 112 4.36 5.77 19.45
N VAL A 113 3.58 6.28 18.48
CA VAL A 113 4.03 7.34 17.55
C VAL A 113 4.34 8.63 18.30
N GLU A 114 3.47 9.05 19.21
CA GLU A 114 3.65 10.25 20.04
C GLU A 114 4.86 10.16 20.97
N SER A 115 5.29 8.95 21.35
CA SER A 115 6.48 8.75 22.17
C SER A 115 7.80 9.01 21.42
N ASP A 116 7.79 8.97 20.08
CA ASP A 116 8.97 9.11 19.23
C ASP A 116 8.61 9.58 17.80
N PRO A 117 8.02 10.78 17.63
CA PRO A 117 7.48 11.22 16.35
C PRO A 117 8.57 11.41 15.27
N ASP A 118 9.78 11.80 15.68
CA ASP A 118 10.92 12.02 14.79
C ASP A 118 11.36 10.70 14.13
N TYR A 119 11.42 9.59 14.90
CA TYR A 119 11.75 8.27 14.36
C TYR A 119 10.79 7.85 13.24
N PHE A 120 9.49 8.11 13.41
CA PHE A 120 8.49 7.72 12.43
C PHE A 120 8.48 8.63 11.20
N GLU A 121 8.81 9.91 11.36
CA GLU A 121 9.07 10.82 10.24
C GLU A 121 10.29 10.37 9.42
N GLU A 122 11.39 10.00 10.10
CA GLU A 122 12.58 9.42 9.47
C GLU A 122 12.24 8.13 8.72
N CYS A 123 11.44 7.23 9.31
CA CYS A 123 10.98 6.02 8.63
C CYS A 123 10.15 6.33 7.38
N GLY A 124 9.38 7.43 7.39
CA GLY A 124 8.66 7.91 6.21
C GLY A 124 9.62 8.33 5.09
N SER A 125 10.64 9.12 5.42
CA SER A 125 11.67 9.54 4.46
C SER A 125 12.47 8.36 3.91
N GLU A 126 12.90 7.45 4.80
CA GLU A 126 13.61 6.22 4.44
C GLU A 126 12.78 5.34 3.50
N LEU A 127 11.45 5.26 3.71
CA LEU A 127 10.57 4.49 2.84
C LEU A 127 10.55 5.06 1.42
N TRP A 128 10.45 6.38 1.26
CA TRP A 128 10.44 7.02 -0.06
C TRP A 128 11.76 6.83 -0.80
N ASP A 129 12.88 6.95 -0.10
CA ASP A 129 14.20 6.71 -0.71
C ASP A 129 14.40 5.24 -1.06
N ALA A 130 13.90 4.32 -0.23
CA ALA A 130 13.88 2.90 -0.54
C ALA A 130 13.03 2.58 -1.78
N MET A 131 11.85 3.20 -1.91
CA MET A 131 10.97 3.02 -3.08
C MET A 131 11.63 3.53 -4.37
N LYS A 132 12.31 4.67 -4.33
CA LYS A 132 13.12 5.15 -5.47
C LYS A 132 14.23 4.17 -5.82
N ALA A 133 14.96 3.67 -4.81
CA ALA A 133 16.05 2.73 -5.00
C ALA A 133 15.60 1.35 -5.53
N ASP A 134 14.37 0.96 -5.20
CA ASP A 134 13.73 -0.27 -5.68
C ASP A 134 13.02 -0.09 -7.03
N ASP A 135 12.99 1.12 -7.60
CA ASP A 135 12.25 1.44 -8.83
C ASP A 135 10.77 1.03 -8.74
N TYR A 136 10.16 1.31 -7.57
CA TYR A 136 8.82 0.86 -7.20
C TYR A 136 7.78 1.17 -8.27
N GLU A 137 7.71 2.41 -8.75
CA GLU A 137 6.69 2.85 -9.71
C GLU A 137 6.72 2.03 -11.00
N THR A 138 7.93 1.77 -11.53
CA THR A 138 8.12 0.96 -12.74
C THR A 138 7.71 -0.49 -12.51
N ILE A 139 8.10 -1.07 -11.38
CA ILE A 139 7.76 -2.46 -11.02
C ILE A 139 6.25 -2.63 -10.82
N ALA A 140 5.64 -1.71 -10.08
CA ALA A 140 4.22 -1.68 -9.80
C ALA A 140 3.41 -1.56 -11.10
N GLU A 141 3.77 -0.63 -11.99
CA GLU A 141 3.09 -0.45 -13.28
C GLU A 141 3.23 -1.70 -14.18
N ALA A 142 4.42 -2.32 -14.22
CA ALA A 142 4.62 -3.57 -14.96
C ALA A 142 3.77 -4.72 -14.40
N TYR A 143 3.62 -4.80 -13.07
CA TYR A 143 2.74 -5.75 -12.42
C TYR A 143 1.27 -5.50 -12.78
N TYR A 144 0.78 -4.26 -12.65
CA TYR A 144 -0.60 -3.90 -13.01
C TYR A 144 -0.91 -4.23 -14.46
N LYS A 145 0.00 -3.87 -15.37
CA LYS A 145 -0.13 -4.19 -16.78
C LYS A 145 -0.23 -5.69 -17.02
N SER A 146 0.63 -6.50 -16.40
CA SER A 146 0.62 -7.95 -16.59
C SER A 146 -0.69 -8.60 -16.15
N VAL A 147 -1.29 -8.12 -15.05
CA VAL A 147 -2.57 -8.62 -14.54
C VAL A 147 -3.70 -8.17 -15.47
N CYS A 148 -3.75 -6.89 -15.82
CA CYS A 148 -4.75 -6.35 -16.74
C CYS A 148 -4.73 -7.06 -18.10
N ASP A 149 -3.54 -7.30 -18.68
CA ASP A 149 -3.38 -8.06 -19.93
C ASP A 149 -3.92 -9.50 -19.81
N ALA A 150 -3.59 -10.20 -18.72
CA ALA A 150 -4.04 -11.56 -18.47
C ALA A 150 -5.57 -11.67 -18.32
N HIS A 151 -6.23 -10.59 -17.89
CA HIS A 151 -7.67 -10.51 -17.71
C HIS A 151 -8.40 -9.72 -18.83
N ALA A 152 -7.69 -9.35 -19.90
CA ALA A 152 -8.21 -8.54 -21.01
C ALA A 152 -8.88 -7.22 -20.56
N ILE A 153 -8.31 -6.58 -19.53
CA ILE A 153 -8.77 -5.31 -18.96
C ILE A 153 -7.97 -4.18 -19.61
N PRO A 154 -8.62 -3.23 -20.31
CA PRO A 154 -7.92 -2.14 -20.98
C PRO A 154 -7.35 -1.13 -19.97
N PRO A 155 -6.22 -0.45 -20.29
CA PRO A 155 -5.72 0.64 -19.46
C PRO A 155 -6.71 1.80 -19.43
N LYS A 156 -6.65 2.60 -18.35
CA LYS A 156 -7.35 3.88 -18.31
C LYS A 156 -6.53 4.93 -19.06
N ARG A 157 -7.17 5.64 -19.99
CA ARG A 157 -6.56 6.75 -20.76
C ARG A 157 -6.96 8.09 -20.17
N TYR A 158 -5.97 8.94 -19.94
CA TYR A 158 -6.14 10.32 -19.48
C TYR A 158 -5.81 11.26 -20.63
N GLY A 159 -6.72 12.19 -20.94
CA GLY A 159 -6.45 13.30 -21.85
C GLY A 159 -5.44 14.27 -21.21
N ARG A 160 -4.56 14.84 -22.04
CA ARG A 160 -3.72 15.97 -21.63
C ARG A 160 -4.53 17.25 -21.45
#